data_AF-A0A6A3Q3T0-F1
#
_entry.id   AF-A0A6A3Q3T0-F1
#
_cell.length_a   1.000
_cell.length_b   1.000
_cell.length_c   1.000
_cell.angle_alpha   90.00
_cell.angle_beta   90.00
_cell.angle_gamma   90.00
#
_symmetry.space_group_name_H-M   'P 1'
#
loop_
_entity.id
_entity.type
_entity.pdbx_description
1 polymer ?
#
loop_
_entity_poly.entity_id
_entity_poly.type
_entity_poly.pdbx_seq_one_letter_code
_entity_poly.pdbx_strand_id
1 'polypeptide(L)'
;MFRRVLAATVAVQSANVALAATMYKISSSYLGDQCGGTPYAVYASAVDSCTPSQCSPGSNNIDADVQTVDCSSDFIATIREKFGRSPYLIELLTTDDTCSKLSMAFGYPASGACVGAYDRSYYIIASLNDNGSASLQYFNQRSCLSTDLYQTDSADKDALEQHSCSAKVSRS
;
A
#
# COMPACT_ATOMS: atom_id res chain seq x y z
N MET A 1 15.71 -37.12 -63.25
CA MET A 1 14.50 -36.48 -62.71
C MET A 1 14.80 -36.01 -61.28
N PHE A 2 15.00 -34.70 -61.06
CA PHE A 2 15.22 -34.14 -59.72
C PHE A 2 14.00 -33.31 -59.32
N ARG A 3 13.24 -33.78 -58.31
CA ARG A 3 12.08 -33.08 -57.75
C ARG A 3 12.58 -32.14 -56.65
N ARG A 4 12.56 -30.83 -56.89
CA ARG A 4 12.86 -29.81 -55.88
C ARG A 4 11.70 -29.72 -54.89
N VAL A 5 11.98 -29.94 -53.61
CA VAL A 5 11.04 -29.65 -52.51
C VAL A 5 11.40 -28.27 -51.96
N LEU A 6 10.49 -27.31 -52.12
CA LEU A 6 10.56 -25.99 -51.50
C LEU A 6 10.08 -26.11 -50.06
N ALA A 7 10.98 -25.98 -49.09
CA ALA A 7 10.62 -25.84 -47.68
C ALA A 7 10.38 -24.36 -47.39
N ALA A 8 9.12 -23.99 -47.14
CA ALA A 8 8.77 -22.67 -46.63
C ALA A 8 8.86 -22.71 -45.10
N THR A 9 9.87 -22.05 -44.53
CA THR A 9 9.98 -21.85 -43.08
C THR A 9 9.06 -20.71 -42.66
N VAL A 10 7.99 -21.03 -41.94
CA VAL A 10 7.14 -20.05 -41.27
C VAL A 10 7.88 -19.60 -40.01
N ALA A 11 8.38 -18.37 -40.00
CA ALA A 11 8.93 -17.75 -38.80
C ALA A 11 7.75 -17.27 -37.93
N VAL A 12 7.50 -17.98 -36.82
CA VAL A 12 6.58 -17.51 -35.79
C VAL A 12 7.29 -16.42 -35.00
N GLN A 13 6.95 -15.16 -35.26
CA GLN A 13 7.38 -14.04 -34.42
C GLN A 13 6.48 -14.01 -33.17
N SER A 14 6.99 -14.51 -32.05
CA SER A 14 6.40 -14.28 -30.74
C SER A 14 6.60 -12.81 -30.37
N ALA A 15 5.58 -11.99 -30.59
CA ALA A 15 5.55 -10.62 -30.07
C ALA A 15 5.42 -10.70 -28.55
N ASN A 16 6.50 -10.38 -27.83
CA ASN A 16 6.42 -10.12 -26.40
C ASN A 16 5.61 -8.83 -26.22
N VAL A 17 4.32 -8.98 -25.88
CA VAL A 17 3.49 -7.86 -25.45
C VAL A 17 4.03 -7.43 -24.09
N ALA A 18 4.83 -6.37 -24.05
CA ALA A 18 5.14 -5.69 -22.81
C ALA A 18 3.83 -5.09 -22.29
N LEU A 19 3.21 -5.74 -21.30
CA LEU A 19 2.15 -5.11 -20.52
C LEU A 19 2.75 -3.85 -19.90
N ALA A 20 2.18 -2.69 -20.20
CA ALA A 20 2.57 -1.45 -19.53
C ALA A 20 2.39 -1.66 -18.02
N ALA A 21 3.48 -1.56 -17.26
CA ALA A 21 3.43 -1.69 -15.82
C ALA A 21 2.56 -0.56 -15.25
N THR A 22 1.59 -0.90 -14.39
CA THR A 22 0.74 0.09 -13.72
C THR A 22 1.61 1.06 -12.93
N MET A 23 1.41 2.36 -13.13
CA MET A 23 2.11 3.40 -12.38
C MET A 23 1.32 3.75 -11.11
N TYR A 24 2.02 3.77 -9.98
CA TYR A 24 1.46 4.19 -8.70
C TYR A 24 2.09 5.51 -8.25
N LYS A 25 1.26 6.36 -7.66
CA LYS A 25 1.68 7.50 -6.85
C LYS A 25 1.72 7.04 -5.39
N ILE A 26 2.88 7.20 -4.76
CA ILE A 26 3.10 6.84 -3.35
C ILE A 26 3.35 8.12 -2.57
N SER A 27 2.39 8.53 -1.74
CA SER A 27 2.51 9.69 -0.86
C SER A 27 2.93 9.24 0.54
N SER A 28 4.07 9.72 1.04
CA SER A 28 4.51 9.47 2.42
C SER A 28 4.34 10.72 3.25
N SER A 29 3.63 10.62 4.37
CA SER A 29 3.26 11.75 5.21
C SER A 29 4.07 11.79 6.51
N TYR A 30 4.50 12.98 6.89
CA TYR A 30 5.33 13.23 8.07
C TYR A 30 4.72 14.35 8.92
N LEU A 31 4.97 14.28 10.23
CA LEU A 31 4.68 15.37 11.16
C LEU A 31 5.90 16.28 11.29
N GLY A 32 5.67 17.57 11.51
CA GLY A 32 6.70 18.60 11.55
C GLY A 32 7.09 19.13 10.17
N ASP A 33 8.22 19.84 10.11
CA ASP A 33 8.67 20.57 8.91
C ASP A 33 9.68 19.80 8.06
N GLN A 34 9.93 18.53 8.37
CA GLN A 34 10.94 17.69 7.72
C GLN A 34 10.38 16.33 7.29
N CYS A 35 10.70 15.92 6.06
CA CYS A 35 10.40 14.58 5.55
C CYS A 35 11.51 13.59 5.94
N GLY A 36 11.73 13.45 7.25
CA GLY A 36 12.77 12.61 7.83
C GLY A 36 12.22 11.54 8.76
N GLY A 37 12.95 10.45 8.91
CA GLY A 37 12.57 9.34 9.79
C GLY A 37 11.43 8.48 9.23
N THR A 38 10.65 7.87 10.13
CA THR A 38 9.54 7.00 9.76
C THR A 38 8.29 7.83 9.49
N PRO A 39 7.68 7.74 8.29
CA PRO A 39 6.41 8.42 8.03
C PRO A 39 5.32 7.88 8.96
N TYR A 40 4.38 8.73 9.35
CA TYR A 40 3.25 8.28 10.18
C TYR A 40 2.18 7.57 9.35
N ALA A 41 2.16 7.78 8.03
CA ALA A 41 1.33 7.06 7.07
C ALA A 41 1.94 7.11 5.66
N VAL A 42 1.71 6.07 4.87
CA VAL A 42 2.03 6.02 3.45
C VAL A 42 0.80 5.59 2.67
N TYR A 43 0.51 6.24 1.54
CA TYR A 43 -0.63 5.93 0.68
C TYR A 43 -0.15 5.65 -0.74
N ALA A 44 -0.68 4.60 -1.36
CA ALA A 44 -0.44 4.32 -2.77
C ALA A 44 -1.75 4.12 -3.55
N SER A 45 -1.83 4.72 -4.73
CA SER A 45 -2.93 4.54 -5.68
C SER A 45 -2.43 4.55 -7.11
N ALA A 46 -3.12 3.83 -8.00
CA ALA A 46 -2.82 3.86 -9.42
C ALA A 46 -3.12 5.25 -10.02
N VAL A 47 -2.27 5.73 -10.93
CA VAL A 47 -2.43 7.02 -11.62
C VAL A 47 -1.93 6.92 -13.06
N ASP A 48 -2.50 7.73 -13.96
CA ASP A 48 -2.03 7.80 -15.35
C ASP A 48 -0.69 8.52 -15.49
N SER A 49 -0.41 9.45 -14.57
CA SER A 49 0.84 10.18 -14.50
C SER A 49 1.19 10.49 -13.05
N CYS A 50 2.49 10.53 -12.76
CA CYS A 50 3.00 10.80 -11.43
C CYS A 50 4.20 11.76 -11.51
N THR A 51 4.22 12.77 -10.64
CA THR A 51 5.34 13.70 -10.49
C THR A 51 5.93 13.52 -9.09
N PRO A 52 7.20 13.09 -8.97
CA PRO A 52 7.80 12.88 -7.67
C PRO A 52 8.12 14.21 -6.98
N SER A 53 8.12 14.20 -5.64
CA SER A 53 8.53 15.35 -4.82
C SER A 53 9.36 14.89 -3.61
N GLN A 54 10.40 15.66 -3.28
CA GLN A 54 11.37 15.30 -2.24
C GLN A 54 10.87 15.62 -0.84
N CYS A 55 10.44 16.85 -0.60
CA CYS A 55 9.72 17.23 0.61
C CYS A 55 8.93 18.49 0.31
N SER A 56 7.63 18.44 0.53
CA SER A 56 6.71 19.52 0.21
C SER A 56 5.64 19.61 1.30
N PRO A 57 5.02 20.78 1.52
CA PRO A 57 3.85 20.87 2.40
C PRO A 57 2.81 19.80 2.06
N GLY A 58 2.19 19.24 3.10
CA GLY A 58 1.04 18.35 2.94
C GLY A 58 -0.09 19.04 2.18
N SER A 59 -0.93 18.27 1.49
CA SER A 59 -2.13 18.84 0.87
C SER A 59 -3.23 19.09 1.91
N ASN A 60 -4.10 20.08 1.69
CA ASN A 60 -5.16 20.49 2.64
C ASN A 60 -6.12 19.36 3.08
N ASN A 61 -6.15 18.27 2.33
CA ASN A 61 -6.95 17.07 2.56
C ASN A 61 -6.18 15.95 3.27
N ILE A 62 -4.95 16.16 3.72
CA ILE A 62 -4.19 15.16 4.49
C ILE A 62 -3.75 15.86 5.76
N ASP A 63 -3.96 15.26 6.93
CA ASP A 63 -3.45 15.79 8.21
C ASP A 63 -1.93 15.54 8.33
N ALA A 64 -1.17 15.97 7.33
CA ALA A 64 0.29 15.93 7.25
C ALA A 64 0.83 17.35 7.23
N ASP A 65 1.92 17.60 7.95
CA ASP A 65 2.61 18.88 7.89
C ASP A 65 3.45 18.95 6.59
N VAL A 66 4.16 17.86 6.28
CA VAL A 66 4.93 17.69 5.05
C VAL A 66 4.80 16.27 4.49
N GLN A 67 5.10 16.11 3.20
CA GLN A 67 5.02 14.85 2.49
C GLN A 67 6.11 14.69 1.43
N THR A 68 6.40 13.44 1.07
CA THR A 68 7.11 13.08 -0.18
C THR A 68 6.17 12.39 -1.15
N VAL A 69 6.50 12.46 -2.44
CA VAL A 69 5.81 11.68 -3.48
C VAL A 69 6.83 10.88 -4.27
N ASP A 70 6.60 9.58 -4.36
CA ASP A 70 7.37 8.65 -5.16
C ASP A 70 6.48 8.05 -6.24
N CYS A 71 7.09 7.75 -7.39
CA CYS A 71 6.40 7.20 -8.55
C CYS A 71 7.03 5.86 -8.88
N SER A 72 6.26 4.77 -8.77
CA SER A 72 6.79 3.42 -8.94
C SER A 72 5.73 2.48 -9.48
N SER A 73 6.16 1.42 -10.17
CA SER A 73 5.30 0.28 -10.49
C SER A 73 5.28 -0.77 -9.38
N ASP A 74 6.28 -0.76 -8.50
CA ASP A 74 6.36 -1.60 -7.30
C ASP A 74 6.10 -0.75 -6.05
N PHE A 75 4.81 -0.46 -5.82
CA PHE A 75 4.40 0.33 -4.66
C PHE A 75 4.70 -0.39 -3.34
N ILE A 76 4.68 -1.72 -3.31
CA ILE A 76 4.97 -2.50 -2.11
C ILE A 76 6.41 -2.25 -1.68
N ALA A 77 7.39 -2.50 -2.57
CA ALA A 77 8.79 -2.27 -2.25
C ALA A 77 9.03 -0.81 -1.84
N THR A 78 8.42 0.14 -2.55
CA THR A 78 8.51 1.58 -2.23
C THR A 78 8.00 1.89 -0.81
N ILE A 79 6.84 1.35 -0.42
CA ILE A 79 6.30 1.52 0.95
C ILE A 79 7.27 0.92 1.98
N ARG A 80 7.80 -0.29 1.74
CA ARG A 80 8.76 -0.94 2.66
C ARG A 80 10.00 -0.07 2.89
N GLU A 81 10.55 0.50 1.82
CA GLU A 81 11.73 1.38 1.90
C GLU A 81 11.48 2.61 2.78
N LYS A 82 10.26 3.17 2.73
CA LYS A 82 9.89 4.33 3.55
C LYS A 82 9.89 4.04 5.05
N PHE A 83 9.51 2.83 5.45
CA PHE A 83 9.59 2.41 6.85
C PHE A 83 10.99 1.93 7.25
N GLY A 84 11.81 1.52 6.29
CA GLY A 84 13.18 1.08 6.53
C GLY A 84 13.23 -0.11 7.49
N ARG A 85 13.75 0.12 8.70
CA ARG A 85 13.85 -0.91 9.77
C ARG A 85 12.74 -0.83 10.80
N SER A 86 11.89 0.20 10.75
CA SER A 86 10.78 0.34 11.68
C SER A 86 9.73 -0.74 11.40
N PRO A 87 9.06 -1.28 12.43
CA PRO A 87 7.95 -2.20 12.22
C PRO A 87 6.78 -1.47 11.54
N TYR A 88 6.10 -2.13 10.60
CA TYR A 88 4.97 -1.56 9.84
C TYR A 88 3.97 -2.63 9.41
N LEU A 89 2.76 -2.19 9.07
CA LEU A 89 1.76 -2.97 8.35
C LEU A 89 1.45 -2.32 7.01
N ILE A 90 1.22 -3.14 5.98
CA ILE A 90 0.70 -2.69 4.69
C ILE A 90 -0.70 -3.28 4.52
N GLU A 91 -1.71 -2.41 4.45
CA GLU A 91 -3.08 -2.76 4.16
C GLU A 91 -3.33 -2.61 2.65
N LEU A 92 -3.88 -3.65 2.02
CA LEU A 92 -4.27 -3.62 0.61
C LEU A 92 -5.79 -3.63 0.52
N LEU A 93 -6.36 -2.58 -0.08
CA LEU A 93 -7.77 -2.56 -0.43
C LEU A 93 -7.90 -2.93 -1.90
N THR A 94 -8.64 -4.00 -2.17
CA THR A 94 -8.89 -4.51 -3.52
C THR A 94 -10.34 -4.30 -3.91
N THR A 95 -10.60 -4.19 -5.21
CA THR A 95 -11.97 -4.07 -5.75
C THR A 95 -12.57 -5.42 -6.14
N ASP A 96 -11.84 -6.51 -5.92
CA ASP A 96 -12.26 -7.87 -6.24
C ASP A 96 -11.99 -8.84 -5.08
N ASP A 97 -12.77 -9.92 -5.05
CA ASP A 97 -12.67 -10.97 -4.03
C ASP A 97 -11.42 -11.85 -4.18
N THR A 98 -10.74 -11.75 -5.34
CA THR A 98 -9.48 -12.46 -5.63
C THR A 98 -8.24 -11.66 -5.23
N CYS A 99 -8.42 -10.43 -4.73
CA CYS A 99 -7.35 -9.50 -4.41
C CYS A 99 -6.37 -9.20 -5.56
N SER A 100 -6.82 -9.35 -6.79
CA SER A 100 -5.98 -9.18 -7.97
C SER A 100 -5.97 -7.73 -8.46
N LYS A 101 -6.97 -6.93 -8.07
CA LYS A 101 -7.12 -5.53 -8.48
C LYS A 101 -7.01 -4.61 -7.28
N LEU A 102 -5.83 -4.00 -7.13
CA LEU A 102 -5.61 -2.96 -6.12
C LEU A 102 -6.49 -1.74 -6.40
N SER A 103 -7.27 -1.35 -5.40
CA SER A 103 -7.90 -0.03 -5.32
C SER A 103 -6.90 0.99 -4.79
N MET A 104 -6.38 0.72 -3.60
CA MET A 104 -5.38 1.54 -2.91
C MET A 104 -4.65 0.71 -1.86
N ALA A 105 -3.48 1.17 -1.46
CA ALA A 105 -2.72 0.59 -0.37
C ALA A 105 -2.36 1.64 0.66
N PHE A 106 -2.29 1.21 1.92
CA PHE A 106 -1.86 2.03 3.04
C PHE A 106 -0.71 1.36 3.77
N GLY A 107 0.27 2.14 4.20
CA GLY A 107 1.34 1.72 5.09
C GLY A 107 1.25 2.47 6.41
N TYR A 108 1.30 1.75 7.53
CA TYR A 108 1.22 2.32 8.86
C TYR A 108 2.39 1.84 9.74
N PRO A 109 3.05 2.73 10.50
CA PRO A 109 4.03 2.30 11.48
C PRO A 109 3.36 1.47 12.58
N ALA A 110 3.87 0.27 12.83
CA ALA A 110 3.37 -0.62 13.87
C ALA A 110 4.04 -0.30 15.21
N SER A 111 3.97 0.96 15.64
CA SER A 111 4.59 1.46 16.86
C SER A 111 3.64 1.48 18.06
N GLY A 112 2.37 1.09 17.87
CA GLY A 112 1.31 1.23 18.88
C GLY A 112 0.85 2.68 19.10
N ALA A 113 1.38 3.65 18.34
CA ALA A 113 0.94 5.04 18.40
C ALA A 113 -0.34 5.25 17.58
N CYS A 114 -1.20 6.16 18.05
CA CYS A 114 -2.34 6.64 17.29
C CYS A 114 -1.84 7.54 16.15
N VAL A 115 -1.89 7.04 14.92
CA VAL A 115 -1.43 7.72 13.70
C VAL A 115 -2.58 7.81 12.70
N GLY A 116 -2.57 8.75 11.76
CA GLY A 116 -3.59 8.78 10.71
C GLY A 116 -4.32 10.11 10.57
N ALA A 117 -5.59 10.06 10.16
CA ALA A 117 -6.36 11.09 9.46
C ALA A 117 -5.89 11.35 8.01
N TYR A 118 -5.60 10.28 7.27
CA TYR A 118 -5.61 10.36 5.80
C TYR A 118 -7.04 10.73 5.37
N ASP A 119 -7.19 11.74 4.51
CA ASP A 119 -8.47 12.38 4.11
C ASP A 119 -9.46 12.79 5.22
N ARG A 120 -9.01 12.77 6.48
CA ARG A 120 -9.81 12.98 7.72
C ARG A 120 -10.79 11.84 8.06
N SER A 121 -10.67 10.65 7.45
CA SER A 121 -11.62 9.56 7.73
C SER A 121 -11.41 8.92 9.11
N TYR A 122 -10.23 8.36 9.40
CA TYR A 122 -9.96 7.63 10.65
C TYR A 122 -8.53 7.80 11.16
N TYR A 123 -8.39 7.69 12.48
CA TYR A 123 -7.12 7.48 13.17
C TYR A 123 -6.90 5.98 13.37
N ILE A 124 -5.66 5.52 13.33
CA ILE A 124 -5.30 4.12 13.27
C ILE A 124 -4.23 3.80 14.29
N ILE A 125 -4.37 2.66 14.96
CA ILE A 125 -3.29 2.00 15.68
C ILE A 125 -2.97 0.70 14.95
N ALA A 126 -1.75 0.62 14.42
CA ALA A 126 -1.20 -0.59 13.84
C ALA A 126 -0.34 -1.32 14.88
N SER A 127 -0.55 -2.64 14.98
CA SER A 127 0.16 -3.48 15.96
C SER A 127 0.61 -4.80 15.34
N LEU A 128 1.84 -5.17 15.66
CA LEU A 128 2.39 -6.52 15.46
C LEU A 128 2.46 -7.19 16.83
N ASN A 129 1.87 -8.37 16.95
CA ASN A 129 1.79 -9.13 18.20
C ASN A 129 2.88 -10.20 18.27
N ASP A 130 3.31 -10.58 19.48
CA ASP A 130 4.35 -11.58 19.70
C ASP A 130 4.01 -12.98 19.16
N ASN A 131 2.71 -13.29 19.03
CA ASN A 131 2.23 -14.53 18.43
C ASN A 131 2.32 -14.54 16.89
N GLY A 132 2.83 -13.47 16.29
CA GLY A 132 2.96 -13.30 14.85
C GLY A 132 1.70 -12.77 14.16
N SER A 133 0.64 -12.43 14.90
CA SER A 133 -0.55 -11.79 14.34
C SER A 133 -0.38 -10.27 14.21
N ALA A 134 -1.25 -9.65 13.43
CA ALA A 134 -1.32 -8.20 13.27
C ALA A 134 -2.75 -7.69 13.46
N SER A 135 -2.86 -6.42 13.85
CA SER A 135 -4.15 -5.73 13.91
C SER A 135 -4.05 -4.27 13.47
N LEU A 136 -5.12 -3.79 12.86
CA LEU A 136 -5.40 -2.38 12.57
C LEU A 136 -6.67 -1.98 13.32
N GLN A 137 -6.55 -1.04 14.24
CA GLN A 137 -7.70 -0.48 14.96
C GLN A 137 -8.00 0.91 14.41
N TYR A 138 -9.24 1.15 14.01
CA TYR A 138 -9.71 2.41 13.43
C TYR A 138 -10.52 3.19 14.46
N PHE A 139 -10.25 4.48 14.61
CA PHE A 139 -10.83 5.36 15.61
C PHE A 139 -11.36 6.64 14.96
N ASN A 140 -12.48 7.14 15.46
CA ASN A 140 -13.10 8.38 14.96
C ASN A 140 -12.40 9.66 15.45
N GLN A 141 -11.54 9.56 16.48
CA GLN A 141 -10.90 10.70 17.14
C GLN A 141 -9.40 10.49 17.29
N ARG A 142 -8.64 11.61 17.30
CA ARG A 142 -7.18 11.63 17.45
C ARG A 142 -6.68 11.02 18.75
N SER A 143 -7.55 10.96 19.76
CA SER A 143 -7.23 10.39 21.06
C SER A 143 -7.07 8.87 21.03
N CYS A 144 -7.60 8.19 19.99
CA CYS A 144 -7.69 6.73 19.90
C CYS A 144 -8.18 6.06 21.19
N LEU A 145 -9.16 6.67 21.86
CA LEU A 145 -9.77 6.07 23.04
C LEU A 145 -10.70 4.93 22.62
N SER A 146 -10.88 3.95 23.50
CA SER A 146 -11.76 2.80 23.25
C SER A 146 -13.21 3.22 22.97
N THR A 147 -13.66 4.35 23.51
CA THR A 147 -14.98 4.95 23.23
C THR A 147 -15.14 5.43 21.79
N ASP A 148 -14.02 5.69 21.10
CA ASP A 148 -13.98 6.18 19.73
C ASP A 148 -13.62 5.07 18.72
N LEU A 149 -13.42 3.83 19.18
CA LEU A 149 -13.10 2.68 18.34
C LEU A 149 -14.26 2.40 17.39
N TYR A 150 -13.97 2.46 16.09
CA TYR A 150 -14.91 2.23 15.01
C TYR A 150 -14.84 0.77 14.50
N GLN A 151 -13.63 0.28 14.25
CA GLN A 151 -13.41 -1.02 13.63
C GLN A 151 -12.08 -1.61 14.09
N THR A 152 -11.95 -2.93 14.04
CA THR A 152 -10.67 -3.62 14.16
C THR A 152 -10.57 -4.68 13.08
N ASP A 153 -9.53 -4.57 12.27
CA ASP A 153 -9.12 -5.60 11.32
C ASP A 153 -7.94 -6.37 11.91
N SER A 154 -7.89 -7.68 11.66
CA SER A 154 -6.81 -8.52 12.17
C SER A 154 -6.49 -9.64 11.19
N ALA A 155 -5.22 -10.04 11.20
CA ALA A 155 -4.72 -11.18 10.46
C ALA A 155 -3.88 -12.03 11.42
N ASP A 156 -4.12 -13.34 11.43
CA ASP A 156 -3.26 -14.26 12.15
C ASP A 156 -1.93 -14.47 11.42
N LYS A 157 -1.02 -15.19 12.08
CA LYS A 157 0.32 -15.46 11.56
C LYS A 157 0.28 -16.15 10.20
N ASP A 158 -0.58 -17.16 10.05
CA ASP A 158 -0.65 -17.96 8.82
C ASP A 158 -1.16 -17.10 7.66
N ALA A 159 -2.15 -16.25 7.90
CA ALA A 159 -2.68 -15.32 6.92
C ALA A 159 -1.62 -14.31 6.45
N LEU A 160 -0.78 -13.81 7.37
CA LEU A 160 0.31 -12.88 7.05
C LEU A 160 1.45 -13.55 6.28
N GLU A 161 1.85 -14.76 6.67
CA GLU A 161 2.93 -15.52 6.01
C GLU A 161 2.51 -15.97 4.61
N GLN A 162 1.24 -16.34 4.42
CA GLN A 162 0.71 -16.78 3.12
C GLN A 162 0.22 -15.63 2.24
N HIS A 163 0.26 -14.39 2.74
CA HIS A 163 -0.37 -13.22 2.09
C HIS A 163 -1.81 -13.50 1.65
N SER A 164 -2.55 -14.24 2.49
CA SER A 164 -3.91 -14.64 2.16
C SER A 164 -4.86 -13.46 2.30
N CYS A 165 -5.83 -13.38 1.40
CA CYS A 165 -6.87 -12.38 1.49
C CYS A 165 -8.03 -12.81 2.37
N SER A 166 -8.35 -11.99 3.36
CA SER A 166 -9.63 -12.07 4.03
C SER A 166 -10.68 -11.30 3.22
N ALA A 167 -11.64 -12.00 2.62
CA ALA A 167 -12.88 -11.36 2.20
C ALA A 167 -13.45 -10.68 3.45
N LYS A 168 -13.61 -9.34 3.41
CA LYS A 168 -13.94 -8.51 4.57
C LYS A 168 -14.88 -9.25 5.52
N VAL A 169 -14.43 -9.48 6.75
CA VAL A 169 -15.27 -9.91 7.87
C VAL A 169 -16.24 -8.77 8.12
N SER A 170 -17.44 -8.87 7.55
CA SER A 170 -18.52 -7.96 7.86
C SER A 170 -19.27 -8.44 9.11
N ARG A 171 -19.02 -7.72 10.21
CA ARG A 171 -20.00 -7.15 11.15
C ARG A 171 -20.68 -8.09 12.16
N SER A 172 -20.47 -7.76 13.43
CA SER A 172 -21.50 -7.77 14.48
C SER A 172 -21.80 -6.34 14.91
#